data_AF-A0A4R0FDF6-F1
#
_entry.id   AF-A0A4R0FDF6-F1
#
_cell.length_a   1.000
_cell.length_b   1.000
_cell.length_c   1.000
_cell.angle_alpha   90.00
_cell.angle_beta   90.00
_cell.angle_gamma   90.00
#
_symmetry.space_group_name_H-M   'P 1'
#
loop_
_entity.id
_entity.type
_entity.pdbx_description
1 polymer ?
#
loop_
_entity_poly.entity_id
_entity_poly.type
_entity_poly.pdbx_seq_one_letter_code
_entity_poly.pdbx_strand_id
1 'polypeptide(L)'
;MTEQSPEQLSDIEILDILKSMKNDKLNVEANQIIRDGGKAGRQEAHKQALVALHQSFEEKFVEAVTLALHLNSTQAKKIRYKKDRIRILKAQGIDYLAIDGAETAQVLAQIAQAITREEAMVTEDLHNIFPFWKQGWPMVQFDNAYKILEDDILIHYQAVLEALLEKY
;
A
#
# COMPACT_ATOMS: atom_id res chain seq x y z
N MET A 1 16.42 -34.61 -18.14
CA MET A 1 15.41 -33.56 -17.93
C MET A 1 16.18 -32.29 -17.68
N THR A 2 16.27 -31.44 -18.70
CA THR A 2 16.84 -30.10 -18.59
C THR A 2 15.90 -29.28 -17.70
N GLU A 3 16.40 -28.84 -16.55
CA GLU A 3 15.74 -27.81 -15.75
C GLU A 3 15.64 -26.56 -16.64
N GLN A 4 14.42 -26.26 -17.09
CA GLN A 4 14.13 -24.97 -17.71
C GLN A 4 14.32 -23.91 -16.63
N SER A 5 15.37 -23.10 -16.75
CA SER A 5 15.44 -21.82 -16.05
C SER A 5 14.14 -21.06 -16.36
N PRO A 6 13.46 -20.50 -15.35
CA PRO A 6 12.39 -19.55 -15.62
C PRO A 6 12.96 -18.46 -16.52
N GLU A 7 12.34 -18.19 -17.66
CA GLU A 7 12.71 -17.05 -18.51
C GLU A 7 12.70 -15.80 -17.64
N GLN A 8 13.88 -15.25 -17.35
CA GLN A 8 14.00 -14.00 -16.64
C GLN A 8 13.63 -12.91 -17.62
N LEU A 9 12.64 -12.09 -17.26
CA LEU A 9 12.24 -10.93 -18.05
C LEU A 9 13.45 -10.02 -18.29
N SER A 10 13.55 -9.50 -19.50
CA SER A 10 14.55 -8.50 -19.86
C SER A 10 14.23 -7.14 -19.23
N ASP A 11 15.24 -6.29 -19.09
CA ASP A 11 15.09 -4.93 -18.55
C ASP A 11 14.03 -4.10 -19.31
N ILE A 12 13.92 -4.30 -20.63
CA ILE A 12 12.92 -3.62 -21.46
C ILE A 12 11.50 -4.10 -21.11
N GLU A 13 11.31 -5.41 -20.94
CA GLU A 13 10.00 -5.95 -20.55
C GLU A 13 9.61 -5.49 -19.15
N ILE A 14 10.56 -5.45 -18.21
CA ILE A 14 10.30 -4.94 -16.85
C ILE A 14 9.90 -3.47 -16.91
N LEU A 15 10.63 -2.66 -17.68
CA LEU A 15 10.34 -1.24 -17.86
C LEU A 15 8.95 -1.01 -18.48
N ASP A 16 8.55 -1.81 -19.47
CA ASP A 16 7.21 -1.74 -20.06
C ASP A 16 6.12 -2.13 -19.06
N ILE A 17 6.35 -3.17 -18.24
CA ILE A 17 5.42 -3.56 -17.16
C ILE A 17 5.28 -2.43 -16.14
N LEU A 18 6.40 -1.88 -15.62
CA LEU A 18 6.37 -0.79 -14.62
C LEU A 18 5.67 0.46 -15.16
N LYS A 19 5.87 0.79 -16.46
CA LYS A 19 5.12 1.88 -17.11
C LYS A 19 3.63 1.59 -17.19
N SER A 20 3.24 0.34 -17.50
CA SER A 20 1.83 -0.04 -17.55
C SER A 20 1.15 0.06 -16.18
N MET A 21 1.86 -0.28 -15.10
CA MET A 21 1.39 -0.22 -13.71
C MET A 21 1.06 1.21 -13.25
N LYS A 22 1.59 2.25 -13.91
CA LYS A 22 1.16 3.64 -13.63
C LYS A 22 -0.33 3.89 -13.90
N ASN A 23 -0.97 3.02 -14.68
CA ASN A 23 -2.41 3.07 -14.97
C ASN A 23 -3.27 2.24 -13.99
N ASP A 24 -2.65 1.58 -13.00
CA ASP A 24 -3.37 0.82 -12.01
C ASP A 24 -4.32 1.70 -11.20
N LYS A 25 -5.45 1.09 -10.78
CA LYS A 25 -6.41 1.70 -9.88
C LYS A 25 -6.47 0.89 -8.59
N LEU A 26 -5.95 1.46 -7.51
CA LEU A 26 -5.87 0.79 -6.21
C LEU A 26 -7.22 0.73 -5.47
N ASN A 27 -8.17 1.57 -5.88
CA ASN A 27 -9.42 1.80 -5.18
C ASN A 27 -10.62 1.06 -5.77
N VAL A 28 -10.43 0.19 -6.77
CA VAL A 28 -11.55 -0.47 -7.48
C VAL A 28 -12.42 -1.28 -6.52
N GLU A 29 -11.78 -2.17 -5.75
CA GLU A 29 -12.47 -3.00 -4.77
C GLU A 29 -13.03 -2.18 -3.61
N ALA A 30 -12.23 -1.25 -3.07
CA ALA A 30 -12.64 -0.37 -1.99
C ALA A 30 -13.91 0.44 -2.33
N ASN A 31 -13.97 1.00 -3.54
CA ASN A 31 -15.14 1.72 -4.03
C ASN A 31 -16.35 0.82 -4.28
N GLN A 32 -16.13 -0.43 -4.66
CA GLN A 32 -17.22 -1.40 -4.78
C GLN A 32 -17.82 -1.72 -3.41
N ILE A 33 -16.99 -1.96 -2.39
CA ILE A 33 -17.41 -2.18 -1.00
C ILE A 33 -18.25 -1.00 -0.49
N ILE A 34 -17.82 0.24 -0.74
CA ILE A 34 -18.55 1.45 -0.33
C ILE A 34 -19.93 1.52 -0.99
N ARG A 35 -20.01 1.19 -2.29
CA ARG A 35 -21.29 1.19 -3.03
C ARG A 35 -22.24 0.14 -2.49
N ASP A 36 -21.75 -1.07 -2.24
CA ASP A 36 -22.57 -2.20 -1.80
C ASP A 36 -23.10 -2.02 -0.36
N GLY A 37 -22.36 -1.32 0.49
CA GLY A 37 -22.78 -1.04 1.87
C GLY A 37 -23.96 -0.07 2.00
N GLY A 38 -24.19 0.78 1.00
CA GLY A 38 -25.28 1.76 0.98
C GLY A 38 -25.32 2.69 2.21
N LYS A 39 -26.50 3.26 2.50
CA LYS A 39 -26.64 4.26 3.59
C LYS A 39 -26.56 3.64 4.99
N ALA A 40 -27.17 2.47 5.18
CA ALA A 40 -27.26 1.80 6.48
C ALA A 40 -25.93 1.17 6.91
N GLY A 41 -25.14 0.66 5.96
CA GLY A 41 -23.83 0.04 6.22
C GLY A 41 -22.64 1.00 6.02
N ARG A 42 -22.86 2.30 5.85
CA ARG A 42 -21.83 3.25 5.40
C ARG A 42 -20.54 3.20 6.23
N GLN A 43 -20.65 3.15 7.57
CA GLN A 43 -19.48 3.13 8.45
C GLN A 43 -18.67 1.84 8.29
N GLU A 44 -19.34 0.68 8.34
CA GLU A 44 -18.66 -0.61 8.17
C GLU A 44 -18.09 -0.74 6.75
N ALA A 45 -18.78 -0.25 5.73
CA ALA A 45 -18.30 -0.28 4.36
C ALA A 45 -17.00 0.54 4.18
N HIS A 46 -16.92 1.75 4.73
CA HIS A 46 -15.68 2.53 4.64
C HIS A 46 -14.54 1.93 5.47
N LYS A 47 -14.86 1.31 6.60
CA LYS A 47 -13.90 0.55 7.40
C LYS A 47 -13.29 -0.61 6.58
N GLN A 48 -14.13 -1.40 5.92
CA GLN A 48 -13.64 -2.48 5.04
C GLN A 48 -12.93 -1.94 3.79
N ALA A 49 -13.37 -0.82 3.24
CA ALA A 49 -12.73 -0.16 2.10
C ALA A 49 -11.29 0.29 2.40
N LEU A 50 -11.01 0.78 3.62
CA LEU A 50 -9.65 1.10 4.05
C LEU A 50 -8.75 -0.15 4.08
N VAL A 51 -9.27 -1.28 4.54
CA VAL A 51 -8.53 -2.56 4.52
C VAL A 51 -8.27 -3.02 3.09
N ALA A 52 -9.27 -2.96 2.21
CA ALA A 52 -9.13 -3.32 0.81
C ALA A 52 -8.14 -2.41 0.06
N LEU A 53 -8.18 -1.10 0.32
CA LEU A 53 -7.22 -0.15 -0.25
C LEU A 53 -5.78 -0.48 0.19
N HIS A 54 -5.59 -0.80 1.47
CA HIS A 54 -4.28 -1.22 1.98
C HIS A 54 -3.78 -2.49 1.29
N GLN A 55 -4.64 -3.50 1.15
CA GLN A 55 -4.30 -4.76 0.50
C GLN A 55 -3.92 -4.56 -0.96
N SER A 56 -4.73 -3.81 -1.71
CA SER A 56 -4.46 -3.50 -3.11
C SER A 56 -3.13 -2.76 -3.29
N PHE A 57 -2.88 -1.73 -2.47
CA PHE A 57 -1.61 -1.03 -2.46
C PHE A 57 -0.44 -1.97 -2.16
N GLU A 58 -0.50 -2.78 -1.10
CA GLU A 58 0.59 -3.67 -0.71
C GLU A 58 0.88 -4.75 -1.76
N GLU A 59 -0.15 -5.31 -2.38
CA GLU A 59 0.02 -6.28 -3.46
C GLU A 59 0.76 -5.68 -4.65
N LYS A 60 0.30 -4.51 -5.11
CA LYS A 60 0.91 -3.80 -6.24
C LYS A 60 2.30 -3.26 -5.95
N PHE A 61 2.52 -2.76 -4.73
CA PHE A 61 3.83 -2.35 -4.27
C PHE A 61 4.81 -3.52 -4.25
N VAL A 62 4.43 -4.67 -3.66
CA VAL A 62 5.28 -5.86 -3.60
C VAL A 62 5.58 -6.38 -5.00
N GLU A 63 4.58 -6.43 -5.88
CA GLU A 63 4.73 -6.81 -7.29
C GLU A 63 5.77 -5.93 -7.99
N ALA A 64 5.59 -4.62 -7.97
CA ALA A 64 6.49 -3.66 -8.62
C ALA A 64 7.93 -3.76 -8.10
N VAL A 65 8.12 -3.76 -6.78
CA VAL A 65 9.45 -3.77 -6.16
C VAL A 65 10.14 -5.12 -6.36
N THR A 66 9.39 -6.22 -6.33
CA THR A 66 9.93 -7.56 -6.57
C THR A 66 10.41 -7.71 -8.00
N LEU A 67 9.61 -7.21 -8.95
CA LEU A 67 9.93 -7.20 -10.36
C LEU A 67 11.17 -6.34 -10.64
N ALA A 68 11.14 -5.07 -10.24
CA ALA A 68 12.18 -4.08 -10.53
C ALA A 68 13.54 -4.40 -9.89
N LEU A 69 13.54 -5.03 -8.71
CA LEU A 69 14.77 -5.28 -7.95
C LEU A 69 15.16 -6.77 -7.95
N HIS A 70 14.49 -7.59 -8.76
CA HIS A 70 14.67 -9.04 -8.85
C HIS A 70 14.70 -9.71 -7.46
N LEU A 71 13.77 -9.33 -6.60
CA LEU A 71 13.74 -9.84 -5.23
C LEU A 71 13.42 -11.34 -5.22
N ASN A 72 14.18 -12.10 -4.43
CA ASN A 72 13.82 -13.50 -4.19
C ASN A 72 12.57 -13.61 -3.30
N SER A 73 12.00 -14.82 -3.21
CA SER A 73 10.77 -15.09 -2.44
C SER A 73 10.85 -14.68 -0.96
N THR A 74 12.04 -14.71 -0.35
CA THR A 74 12.23 -14.29 1.04
C THR A 74 12.22 -12.77 1.16
N GLN A 75 12.89 -12.06 0.25
CA GLN A 75 12.89 -10.61 0.19
C GLN A 75 11.49 -10.06 -0.14
N ALA A 76 10.79 -10.66 -1.08
CA ALA A 76 9.42 -10.31 -1.45
C ALA A 76 8.43 -10.42 -0.28
N LYS A 77 8.58 -11.44 0.59
CA LYS A 77 7.79 -11.52 1.83
C LYS A 77 8.14 -10.41 2.82
N LYS A 78 9.43 -10.08 2.93
CA LYS A 78 9.92 -9.10 3.90
C LYS A 78 9.59 -7.65 3.53
N ILE A 79 9.47 -7.32 2.24
CA ILE A 79 9.21 -5.94 1.80
C ILE A 79 7.87 -5.36 2.31
N ARG A 80 6.96 -6.22 2.79
CA ARG A 80 5.71 -5.83 3.46
C ARG A 80 5.95 -5.19 4.84
N TYR A 81 7.08 -5.45 5.48
CA TYR A 81 7.42 -4.89 6.79
C TYR A 81 8.22 -3.61 6.64
N LYS A 82 7.79 -2.52 7.31
CA LYS A 82 8.41 -1.19 7.26
C LYS A 82 9.94 -1.22 7.34
N LYS A 83 10.50 -1.91 8.34
CA LYS A 83 11.96 -1.98 8.56
C LYS A 83 12.68 -2.63 7.38
N ASP A 84 12.15 -3.74 6.86
CA ASP A 84 12.75 -4.48 5.76
C ASP A 84 12.56 -3.74 4.43
N ARG A 85 11.40 -3.11 4.20
CA ARG A 85 11.13 -2.22 3.06
C ARG A 85 12.20 -1.15 2.91
N ILE A 86 12.41 -0.38 3.98
CA ILE A 86 13.41 0.70 4.01
C ILE A 86 14.80 0.13 3.71
N ARG A 87 15.18 -1.00 4.34
CA ARG A 87 16.50 -1.60 4.16
C ARG A 87 16.72 -2.11 2.74
N ILE A 88 15.74 -2.80 2.16
CA ILE A 88 15.85 -3.40 0.82
C ILE A 88 15.92 -2.30 -0.24
N LEU A 89 15.05 -1.29 -0.17
CA LEU A 89 15.06 -0.16 -1.11
C LEU A 89 16.36 0.67 -0.98
N LYS A 90 16.82 0.91 0.25
CA LYS A 90 18.07 1.63 0.49
C LYS A 90 19.29 0.91 -0.07
N ALA A 91 19.30 -0.42 -0.06
CA ALA A 91 20.38 -1.21 -0.69
C ALA A 91 20.46 -0.99 -2.21
N GLN A 92 19.38 -0.54 -2.83
CA GLN A 92 19.30 -0.17 -4.25
C GLN A 92 19.41 1.34 -4.48
N GLY A 93 19.76 2.11 -3.44
CA GLY A 93 19.87 3.56 -3.51
C GLY A 93 18.54 4.30 -3.62
N ILE A 94 17.45 3.71 -3.11
CA ILE A 94 16.13 4.35 -3.01
C ILE A 94 15.86 4.65 -1.54
N ASP A 95 15.76 5.91 -1.17
CA ASP A 95 15.34 6.30 0.19
C ASP A 95 13.81 6.33 0.27
N TYR A 96 13.23 5.21 0.72
CA TYR A 96 11.77 5.05 0.81
C TYR A 96 11.09 6.15 1.63
N LEU A 97 11.73 6.64 2.70
CA LEU A 97 11.14 7.67 3.56
C LEU A 97 11.15 9.05 2.91
N ALA A 98 11.95 9.25 1.86
CA ALA A 98 11.98 10.48 1.08
C ALA A 98 10.96 10.46 -0.08
N ILE A 99 10.30 9.33 -0.34
CA ILE A 99 9.25 9.23 -1.36
C ILE A 99 7.96 9.86 -0.80
N ASP A 100 7.37 10.74 -1.60
CA ASP A 100 6.12 11.42 -1.23
C ASP A 100 5.02 10.43 -0.83
N GLY A 101 4.29 10.72 0.24
CA GLY A 101 3.23 9.86 0.78
C GLY A 101 3.68 8.61 1.55
N ALA A 102 4.98 8.42 1.84
CA ALA A 102 5.45 7.28 2.64
C ALA A 102 4.87 7.25 4.06
N GLU A 103 4.65 8.42 4.68
CA GLU A 103 3.98 8.53 5.98
C GLU A 103 2.49 8.17 5.86
N THR A 104 1.81 8.63 4.82
CA THR A 104 0.41 8.29 4.54
C THR A 104 0.22 6.77 4.34
N ALA A 105 1.13 6.12 3.60
CA ALA A 105 1.11 4.66 3.46
C ALA A 105 1.29 3.92 4.79
N GLN A 106 2.14 4.46 5.67
CA GLN A 106 2.31 3.93 7.02
C GLN A 106 1.04 4.10 7.87
N VAL A 107 0.39 5.27 7.79
CA VAL A 107 -0.90 5.52 8.46
C VAL A 107 -1.95 4.54 7.99
N LEU A 108 -2.09 4.33 6.67
CA LEU A 108 -3.05 3.36 6.13
C LEU A 108 -2.77 1.93 6.63
N ALA A 109 -1.50 1.52 6.68
CA ALA A 109 -1.12 0.21 7.22
C ALA A 109 -1.50 0.04 8.70
N GLN A 110 -1.28 1.07 9.52
CA GLN A 110 -1.67 1.09 10.94
C GLN A 110 -3.19 1.03 11.11
N ILE A 111 -3.95 1.75 10.27
CA ILE A 111 -5.41 1.70 10.26
C ILE A 111 -5.90 0.30 9.91
N ALA A 112 -5.39 -0.30 8.84
CA ALA A 112 -5.79 -1.64 8.43
C ALA A 112 -5.46 -2.69 9.52
N GLN A 113 -4.29 -2.58 10.16
CA GLN A 113 -3.93 -3.43 11.30
C GLN A 113 -4.91 -3.26 12.47
N ALA A 114 -5.20 -2.03 12.87
CA ALA A 114 -6.09 -1.77 14.00
C ALA A 114 -7.52 -2.25 13.72
N ILE A 115 -8.01 -2.07 12.49
CA ILE A 115 -9.31 -2.60 12.05
C ILE A 115 -9.36 -4.13 12.16
N THR A 116 -8.29 -4.80 11.72
CA THR A 116 -8.28 -6.27 11.61
C THR A 116 -7.92 -7.00 12.90
N ARG A 117 -7.18 -6.34 13.81
CA ARG A 117 -6.62 -7.00 15.01
C ARG A 117 -6.98 -6.33 16.33
N GLU A 118 -7.43 -5.08 16.29
CA GLU A 118 -7.59 -4.25 17.48
C GLU A 118 -9.00 -3.64 17.54
N GLU A 119 -9.97 -4.32 16.93
CA GLU A 119 -11.40 -3.94 16.91
C GLU A 119 -11.65 -2.51 16.41
N ALA A 120 -10.76 -1.99 15.54
CA ALA A 120 -10.74 -0.61 15.09
C ALA A 120 -10.61 0.42 16.24
N MET A 121 -9.87 0.08 17.28
CA MET A 121 -9.46 1.03 18.32
C MET A 121 -8.28 1.88 17.85
N VAL A 122 -8.31 3.17 18.19
CA VAL A 122 -7.21 4.09 17.91
C VAL A 122 -6.00 3.72 18.78
N THR A 123 -4.92 3.34 18.11
CA THR A 123 -3.62 3.02 18.74
C THR A 123 -2.85 4.29 19.09
N GLU A 124 -1.72 4.14 19.77
CA GLU A 124 -0.81 5.26 20.07
C GLU A 124 -0.36 5.97 18.79
N ASP A 125 0.07 5.21 17.79
CA ASP A 125 0.54 5.73 16.51
C ASP A 125 -0.56 6.47 15.72
N LEU A 126 -1.83 6.16 15.98
CA LEU A 126 -2.98 6.77 15.31
C LEU A 126 -3.59 7.93 16.10
N HIS A 127 -3.01 8.27 17.25
CA HIS A 127 -3.51 9.35 18.09
C HIS A 127 -3.40 10.71 17.38
N ASN A 128 -4.52 11.41 17.25
CA ASN A 128 -4.64 12.73 16.60
C ASN A 128 -4.26 12.77 15.11
N ILE A 129 -4.02 11.63 14.45
CA ILE A 129 -3.84 11.58 13.00
C ILE A 129 -5.07 12.12 12.28
N PHE A 130 -6.27 11.79 12.81
CA PHE A 130 -7.52 12.43 12.42
C PHE A 130 -8.12 13.22 13.61
N PRO A 131 -8.85 14.33 13.37
CA PRO A 131 -9.28 15.27 14.43
C PRO A 131 -10.03 14.67 15.63
N PHE A 132 -10.68 13.52 15.48
CA PHE A 132 -11.47 12.85 16.52
C PHE A 132 -10.88 11.54 17.02
N TRP A 133 -9.72 11.14 16.51
CA TRP A 133 -9.11 9.87 16.87
C TRP A 133 -8.26 10.04 18.13
N LYS A 134 -8.74 9.49 19.24
CA LYS A 134 -8.08 9.55 20.55
C LYS A 134 -7.69 8.14 20.98
N GLN A 135 -6.47 7.97 21.47
CA GLN A 135 -5.93 6.66 21.83
C GLN A 135 -6.87 5.95 22.81
N GLY A 136 -7.13 4.66 22.57
CA GLY A 136 -8.02 3.83 23.39
C GLY A 136 -9.52 4.03 23.12
N TRP A 137 -9.88 4.87 22.16
CA TRP A 137 -11.27 5.03 21.70
C TRP A 137 -11.48 4.38 20.33
N PRO A 138 -12.71 3.97 19.99
CA PRO A 138 -13.03 3.49 18.65
C PRO A 138 -12.76 4.56 17.59
N MET A 139 -12.21 4.14 16.45
CA MET A 139 -12.12 4.98 15.26
C MET A 139 -13.50 5.37 14.76
N VAL A 140 -13.60 6.60 14.24
CA VAL A 140 -14.84 7.17 13.71
C VAL A 140 -14.56 7.94 12.42
N GLN A 141 -15.59 8.28 11.65
CA GLN A 141 -15.45 9.04 10.40
C GLN A 141 -14.54 8.35 9.37
N PHE A 142 -14.72 7.03 9.21
CA PHE A 142 -13.97 6.25 8.23
C PHE A 142 -14.14 6.77 6.80
N ASP A 143 -15.24 7.44 6.49
CA ASP A 143 -15.48 8.08 5.20
C ASP A 143 -14.57 9.29 4.94
N ASN A 144 -14.34 10.12 5.95
CA ASN A 144 -13.37 11.21 5.85
C ASN A 144 -11.94 10.68 5.74
N ALA A 145 -11.60 9.68 6.57
CA ALA A 145 -10.28 9.05 6.52
C ALA A 145 -10.02 8.41 5.15
N TYR A 146 -10.98 7.65 4.62
CA TYR A 146 -10.89 7.03 3.31
C TYR A 146 -10.68 8.06 2.20
N LYS A 147 -11.48 9.14 2.18
CA LYS A 147 -11.38 10.18 1.16
C LYS A 147 -9.98 10.84 1.13
N ILE A 148 -9.35 11.03 2.28
CA ILE A 148 -8.01 11.60 2.36
C ILE A 148 -6.96 10.57 1.88
N LEU A 149 -7.06 9.34 2.38
CA LEU A 149 -6.04 8.31 2.12
C LEU A 149 -6.09 7.77 0.68
N GLU A 150 -7.26 7.70 0.05
CA GLU A 150 -7.41 7.15 -1.31
C GLU A 150 -6.53 7.87 -2.33
N ASP A 151 -6.55 9.21 -2.34
CA ASP A 151 -5.78 10.03 -3.28
C ASP A 151 -4.28 9.97 -2.94
N ASP A 152 -3.92 10.15 -1.66
CA ASP A 152 -2.53 10.18 -1.21
C ASP A 152 -1.81 8.84 -1.46
N ILE A 153 -2.51 7.72 -1.32
CA ILE A 153 -1.94 6.38 -1.54
C ILE A 153 -1.67 6.12 -3.02
N LEU A 154 -2.53 6.64 -3.90
CA LEU A 154 -2.29 6.57 -5.34
C LEU A 154 -1.06 7.43 -5.71
N ILE A 155 -0.94 8.63 -5.15
CA ILE A 155 0.23 9.51 -5.35
C ILE A 155 1.50 8.79 -4.88
N HIS A 156 1.49 8.21 -3.67
CA HIS A 156 2.63 7.48 -3.14
C HIS A 156 3.02 6.29 -4.05
N TYR A 157 2.04 5.51 -4.50
CA TYR A 157 2.29 4.38 -5.39
C TYR A 157 2.93 4.84 -6.72
N GLN A 158 2.44 5.92 -7.31
CA GLN A 158 3.04 6.50 -8.52
C GLN A 158 4.47 6.98 -8.27
N ALA A 159 4.75 7.64 -7.15
CA ALA A 159 6.09 8.08 -6.78
C ALA A 159 7.06 6.90 -6.55
N VAL A 160 6.58 5.79 -5.98
CA VAL A 160 7.37 4.55 -5.87
C VAL A 160 7.70 4.00 -7.26
N LEU A 161 6.73 3.91 -8.18
CA LEU A 161 6.97 3.44 -9.54
C LEU A 161 8.00 4.32 -10.26
N GLU A 162 7.95 5.64 -10.07
CA GLU A 162 8.95 6.56 -10.62
C GLU A 162 10.35 6.30 -10.09
N ALA A 163 10.51 6.13 -8.77
CA ALA A 163 11.80 5.79 -8.17
C ALA A 163 12.36 4.43 -8.63
N LEU A 164 11.48 3.47 -8.97
CA LEU A 164 11.87 2.19 -9.56
C LEU A 164 12.26 2.33 -11.04
N LEU A 165 11.51 3.13 -11.80
CA LEU A 165 11.79 3.39 -13.22
C LEU A 165 13.14 4.10 -13.43
N GLU A 166 13.57 4.95 -12.50
CA GLU A 166 14.90 5.58 -12.53
C GLU A 166 16.08 4.60 -12.41
N LYS A 167 15.82 3.31 -12.19
CA LYS A 167 16.85 2.25 -12.18
C LYS A 167 17.12 1.64 -13.54
N TYR A 168 16.33 1.99 -14.55
CA TYR A 168 16.41 1.50 -15.93
C TYR A 168 16.70 2.65 -16.89
#